data_AF-A0A920JY01-F1
#
_entry.id   AF-A0A920JY01-F1
#
_cell.length_a   1.000
_cell.length_b   1.000
_cell.length_c   1.000
_cell.angle_alpha   90.00
_cell.angle_beta   90.00
_cell.angle_gamma   90.00
#
_symmetry.space_group_name_H-M   'P 1'
#
loop_
_entity.id
_entity.type
_entity.pdbx_description
1 polymer ?
#
loop_
_entity_poly.entity_id
_entity_poly.type
_entity_poly.pdbx_seq_one_letter_code
_entity_poly.pdbx_strand_id
1 'polypeptide(L)'
;MIKPGGQLVLETLVINDVGSKALEPNGRYAKMRNVWKIPTPNLLNEWLHDSGFINQKTIDISHTTVNEQRTTDWMKFESLADFLDPNDHTKTIEGIPLQLESLLLLIQIDIYN
;
A
#
# COMPACT_ATOMS: atom_id res chain seq x y z
N MET A 1 19.12 5.60 7.24
CA MET A 1 18.69 6.44 8.38
C MET A 1 18.49 7.87 7.89
N ILE A 2 17.42 8.52 8.34
CA ILE A 2 17.09 9.91 8.01
C ILE A 2 17.79 10.83 9.03
N LYS A 3 18.39 11.93 8.58
CA LYS A 3 19.00 12.94 9.46
C LYS A 3 17.93 13.87 10.04
N PRO A 4 18.19 14.58 11.15
CA PRO A 4 17.29 15.62 11.61
C PRO A 4 16.93 16.63 10.53
N GLY A 5 15.65 17.01 10.47
CA GLY A 5 15.07 17.85 9.39
C GLY A 5 14.90 17.15 8.04
N GLY A 6 15.06 15.82 7.97
CA GLY A 6 14.90 15.05 6.73
C GLY A 6 13.47 14.57 6.48
N GLN A 7 13.12 14.38 5.20
CA GLN A 7 11.80 13.97 4.77
C GLN A 7 11.68 12.45 4.55
N LEU A 8 10.53 11.86 4.91
CA LEU A 8 10.16 10.50 4.51
C LEU A 8 9.09 10.55 3.42
N VAL A 9 9.35 9.87 2.31
CA VAL A 9 8.34 9.53 1.31
C VAL A 9 8.10 8.03 1.42
N LEU A 10 6.87 7.65 1.77
CA LEU A 10 6.49 6.24 1.93
C LEU A 10 5.36 5.92 0.95
N GLU A 11 5.58 4.86 0.18
CA GLU A 11 4.58 4.23 -0.66
C GLU A 11 4.38 2.79 -0.20
N THR A 12 3.12 2.40 0.00
CA THR A 12 2.76 1.04 0.40
C THR A 12 1.33 0.72 -0.03
N LEU A 13 1.01 -0.58 -0.03
CA LEU A 13 -0.36 -1.06 -0.10
C LEU A 13 -1.13 -0.60 1.15
N VAL A 14 -2.33 -0.06 0.94
CA VAL A 14 -3.32 0.19 2.00
C VAL A 14 -4.66 -0.44 1.66
N ILE A 15 -5.55 -0.58 2.64
CA ILE A 15 -6.96 -0.94 2.41
C ILE A 15 -7.87 0.28 2.56
N ASN A 16 -8.79 0.46 1.62
CA ASN A 16 -9.87 1.43 1.70
C ASN A 16 -10.92 0.98 2.71
N ASP A 17 -10.73 1.39 3.95
CA ASP A 17 -11.67 1.13 5.02
C ASP A 17 -11.60 2.23 6.09
N VAL A 18 -12.63 2.32 6.92
CA VAL A 18 -12.73 3.30 8.00
C VAL A 18 -12.03 2.81 9.27
N GLY A 19 -11.51 3.76 10.03
CA GLY A 19 -10.84 3.51 11.31
C GLY A 19 -9.41 2.98 11.16
N SER A 20 -8.87 2.45 12.25
CA SER A 20 -7.46 2.05 12.37
C SER A 20 -7.35 0.54 12.48
N LYS A 21 -7.19 -0.13 11.34
CA LYS A 21 -7.10 -1.60 11.22
C LYS A 21 -6.20 -2.00 10.07
N ALA A 22 -5.85 -3.29 10.02
CA ALA A 22 -5.05 -3.87 8.96
C ALA A 22 -5.67 -5.16 8.45
N LEU A 23 -5.56 -5.39 7.15
CA LEU A 23 -5.74 -6.70 6.54
C LEU A 23 -4.45 -7.51 6.74
N GLU A 24 -4.61 -8.72 7.26
CA GLU A 24 -3.53 -9.70 7.42
C GLU A 24 -3.87 -10.94 6.57
N PRO A 25 -3.27 -11.10 5.38
CA PRO A 25 -3.59 -12.22 4.50
C PRO A 25 -3.20 -13.55 5.12
N ASN A 26 -4.11 -14.53 5.11
CA ASN A 26 -3.78 -15.89 5.51
C ASN A 26 -3.04 -16.62 4.37
N GLY A 27 -1.74 -16.34 4.23
CA GLY A 27 -0.87 -16.96 3.24
C GLY A 27 -0.42 -15.99 2.15
N ARG A 28 -1.19 -15.89 1.06
CA ARG A 28 -0.85 -15.05 -0.09
C ARG A 28 -1.81 -13.89 -0.25
N TYR A 29 -1.31 -12.86 -0.91
CA TYR A 29 -2.08 -11.71 -1.32
C TYR A 29 -1.70 -11.31 -2.74
N ALA A 30 -2.62 -11.40 -3.70
CA ALA A 30 -2.32 -11.17 -5.12
C ALA A 30 -1.11 -12.01 -5.58
N LYS A 31 -1.10 -13.29 -5.19
CA LYS A 31 -0.01 -14.28 -5.30
C LYS A 31 1.29 -13.95 -4.56
N MET A 32 1.47 -12.77 -4.00
CA MET A 32 2.67 -12.41 -3.24
C MET A 32 2.79 -13.24 -1.95
N ARG A 33 4.00 -13.72 -1.65
CA ARG A 33 4.34 -14.36 -0.36
C ARG A 33 4.81 -13.29 0.62
N ASN A 34 4.76 -13.60 1.92
CA ASN A 34 5.29 -12.76 2.99
C ASN A 34 4.70 -11.34 3.03
N VAL A 35 3.41 -11.22 2.67
CA VAL A 35 2.65 -10.01 2.91
C VAL A 35 2.12 -10.08 4.33
N TRP A 36 2.52 -9.10 5.15
CA TRP A 36 2.24 -9.09 6.58
C TRP A 36 0.97 -8.30 6.89
N LYS A 37 1.08 -6.97 6.95
CA LYS A 37 -0.03 -6.07 7.27
C LYS A 37 -0.24 -5.10 6.12
N ILE A 38 -1.49 -4.96 5.69
CA ILE A 38 -1.95 -3.94 4.76
C ILE A 38 -2.87 -3.01 5.56
N PRO A 39 -2.36 -1.87 6.10
CA PRO A 39 -3.11 -1.00 6.99
C PRO A 39 -4.14 -0.14 6.25
N THR A 40 -5.11 0.42 6.97
CA THR A 40 -5.82 1.62 6.50
C THR A 40 -4.87 2.83 6.50
N PRO A 41 -5.12 3.89 5.71
CA PRO A 41 -4.34 5.13 5.78
C PRO A 41 -4.26 5.72 7.20
N ASN A 42 -5.34 5.60 7.99
CA ASN A 42 -5.37 6.08 9.37
C ASN A 42 -4.41 5.29 10.27
N LEU A 43 -4.43 3.96 10.20
CA LEU A 43 -3.51 3.13 11.00
C LEU A 43 -2.05 3.37 10.59
N LEU A 44 -1.78 3.58 9.30
CA LEU A 44 -0.43 3.92 8.84
C LEU A 44 0.05 5.27 9.41
N ASN A 45 -0.83 6.29 9.42
CA ASN A 45 -0.51 7.58 10.02
C ASN A 45 -0.24 7.47 11.53
N GLU A 46 -1.01 6.65 12.26
CA GLU A 46 -0.77 6.35 13.68
C GLU A 46 0.60 5.68 13.88
N TRP A 47 0.93 4.66 13.10
CA TRP A 47 2.25 4.00 13.20
C TRP A 47 3.41 4.96 12.96
N LEU A 48 3.25 5.89 12.01
CA LEU A 48 4.28 6.86 11.70
C LEU A 48 4.40 7.89 12.83
N HIS A 49 3.28 8.35 13.36
CA HIS A 49 3.25 9.21 14.55
C HIS A 49 3.96 8.55 15.74
N ASP A 50 3.62 7.30 16.05
CA ASP A 50 4.20 6.54 17.17
C ASP A 50 5.70 6.23 16.95
N SER A 51 6.13 6.20 15.69
CA SER A 51 7.55 6.07 15.31
C SER A 51 8.33 7.38 15.40
N GLY A 52 7.71 8.46 15.87
CA GLY A 52 8.34 9.77 16.07
C GLY A 52 8.32 10.68 14.84
N PHE A 53 7.58 10.31 13.79
CA PHE A 53 7.33 11.21 12.66
C PHE A 53 6.23 12.21 13.05
N ILE A 54 6.33 13.44 12.54
CA ILE A 54 5.35 14.50 12.75
C ILE A 54 4.92 15.08 11.40
N ASN A 55 3.84 15.86 11.37
CA ASN A 55 3.33 16.55 10.18
C ASN A 55 3.05 15.62 8.97
N GLN A 56 2.41 14.47 9.23
CA GLN A 56 1.96 13.53 8.20
C GLN A 56 0.94 14.16 7.25
N LYS A 57 1.14 13.94 5.95
CA LYS A 57 0.20 14.35 4.92
C LYS A 57 0.06 13.27 3.86
N THR A 58 -1.17 12.78 3.70
CA THR A 58 -1.58 11.96 2.55
C THR A 58 -1.60 12.83 1.29
N ILE A 59 -0.84 12.46 0.26
CA ILE A 59 -0.79 13.19 -1.02
C ILE A 59 -1.68 12.55 -2.06
N ASP A 60 -1.57 11.24 -2.24
CA ASP A 60 -2.35 10.52 -3.23
C ASP A 60 -2.77 9.14 -2.71
N ILE A 61 -3.96 8.72 -3.09
CA ILE A 61 -4.54 7.41 -2.83
C ILE A 61 -5.14 6.99 -4.17
N SER A 62 -4.57 5.96 -4.81
CA SER A 62 -4.95 5.56 -6.16
C SER A 62 -5.06 4.05 -6.30
N HIS A 63 -5.94 3.57 -7.17
CA HIS A 63 -6.01 2.14 -7.47
C HIS A 63 -4.99 1.78 -8.53
N THR A 64 -4.13 0.79 -8.25
CA THR A 64 -3.23 0.24 -9.26
C THR A 64 -4.05 -0.42 -10.35
N THR A 65 -3.89 0.07 -11.59
CA THR A 65 -4.68 -0.42 -12.72
C THR A 65 -3.89 -1.41 -13.57
N VAL A 66 -4.59 -2.27 -14.32
CA VAL A 66 -3.95 -3.17 -15.29
C VAL A 66 -3.27 -2.42 -16.44
N ASN A 67 -3.55 -1.12 -16.62
CA ASN A 67 -2.82 -0.31 -17.61
C ASN A 67 -1.45 0.13 -17.08
N GLU A 68 -1.38 0.37 -15.77
CA GLU A 68 -0.17 0.75 -15.03
C GLU A 68 0.73 -0.46 -14.78
N GLN A 69 0.17 -1.54 -14.22
CA GLN A 69 0.89 -2.78 -13.93
C GLN A 69 0.43 -3.90 -14.88
N ARG A 70 1.27 -4.18 -15.88
CA ARG A 70 1.00 -5.19 -16.92
C ARG A 70 2.27 -5.82 -17.46
N THR A 71 2.08 -6.92 -18.17
CA THR A 71 3.12 -7.52 -18.99
C THR A 71 3.53 -6.58 -20.13
N THR A 72 4.80 -6.71 -20.51
CA THR A 72 5.42 -5.99 -21.64
C THR A 72 6.41 -6.91 -22.33
N ASP A 73 6.97 -6.48 -23.46
CA ASP A 73 8.05 -7.22 -24.13
C ASP A 73 9.27 -7.45 -23.22
N TRP A 74 9.44 -6.61 -22.20
CA TRP A 74 10.53 -6.66 -21.22
C TRP A 74 10.16 -7.45 -19.95
N MET A 75 8.88 -7.47 -19.56
CA MET A 75 8.39 -8.14 -18.35
C MET A 75 7.32 -9.18 -18.75
N LYS A 76 7.76 -10.42 -18.96
CA LYS A 76 6.97 -11.52 -19.56
C LYS A 76 6.34 -12.48 -18.54
N PHE A 77 6.53 -12.24 -17.24
CA PHE A 77 5.94 -13.05 -16.18
C PHE A 77 4.53 -12.56 -15.84
N GLU A 78 3.83 -13.27 -14.96
CA GLU A 78 2.52 -12.85 -14.46
C GLU A 78 2.53 -11.41 -13.94
N SER A 79 1.43 -10.69 -14.17
CA SER A 79 1.24 -9.30 -13.74
C SER A 79 -0.12 -9.10 -13.08
N LEU A 80 -0.53 -7.85 -12.85
CA LEU A 80 -1.73 -7.54 -12.06
C LEU A 80 -2.97 -8.28 -12.54
N ALA A 81 -3.22 -8.34 -13.85
CA ALA A 81 -4.36 -9.06 -14.40
C ALA A 81 -4.40 -10.54 -14.01
N ASP A 82 -3.24 -11.19 -13.85
CA ASP A 82 -3.12 -12.60 -13.43
C ASP A 82 -3.29 -12.79 -11.91
N PHE A 83 -3.35 -11.70 -11.16
CA PHE A 83 -3.46 -11.68 -9.70
C PHE A 83 -4.86 -11.26 -9.22
N LEU A 84 -5.74 -10.87 -10.13
CA LEU A 84 -7.14 -10.53 -9.86
C LEU A 84 -8.06 -11.74 -10.10
N ASP A 85 -9.22 -11.74 -9.45
CA ASP A 85 -10.28 -12.71 -9.78
C ASP A 85 -10.80 -12.43 -11.20
N PRO A 86 -10.76 -13.42 -12.13
CA PRO A 86 -11.17 -13.23 -13.52
C PRO A 86 -12.65 -12.89 -13.71
N ASN A 87 -13.49 -13.13 -12.69
CA ASN A 87 -14.92 -12.80 -12.73
C ASN A 87 -15.25 -11.52 -11.95
N ASP A 88 -14.33 -11.04 -11.09
CA ASP A 88 -14.53 -9.87 -10.25
C ASP A 88 -13.19 -9.18 -9.95
N HIS A 89 -12.79 -8.25 -10.82
CA HIS A 89 -11.52 -7.52 -10.69
C HIS A 89 -11.45 -6.64 -9.42
N THR A 90 -12.52 -6.54 -8.63
CA THR A 90 -12.48 -5.91 -7.30
C THR A 90 -11.91 -6.83 -6.23
N LYS A 91 -11.44 -8.03 -6.59
CA LYS A 91 -10.82 -9.01 -5.69
C LYS A 91 -9.51 -9.54 -6.26
N THR A 92 -8.60 -9.94 -5.38
CA THR A 92 -7.46 -10.77 -5.74
C THR A 92 -7.91 -12.17 -6.12
N ILE A 93 -7.03 -12.94 -6.77
CA ILE A 93 -7.28 -14.35 -7.14
C ILE A 93 -7.56 -15.25 -5.92
N GLU A 94 -7.14 -14.83 -4.72
CA GLU A 94 -7.48 -15.49 -3.45
C GLU A 94 -8.88 -15.12 -2.92
N GLY A 95 -9.66 -14.31 -3.65
CA GLY A 95 -10.97 -13.83 -3.25
C GLY A 95 -10.95 -12.69 -2.22
N ILE A 96 -9.78 -12.13 -1.93
CA ILE A 96 -9.62 -11.03 -0.98
C ILE A 96 -9.98 -9.72 -1.69
N PRO A 97 -10.86 -8.87 -1.14
CA PRO A 97 -11.17 -7.59 -1.73
C PRO A 97 -9.89 -6.80 -2.07
N LEU A 98 -9.81 -6.37 -3.32
CA LEU A 98 -8.85 -5.40 -3.84
C LEU A 98 -9.27 -4.01 -3.32
N GLN A 99 -9.20 -3.85 -2.01
CA GLN A 99 -9.32 -2.56 -1.33
C GLN A 99 -8.05 -1.73 -1.51
N LEU A 100 -7.13 -2.17 -2.38
CA LEU A 100 -5.81 -1.58 -2.54
C LEU A 100 -5.90 -0.22 -3.14
N GLU A 101 -5.47 0.73 -2.35
CA GLU A 101 -5.05 2.00 -2.84
C GLU A 101 -3.52 2.03 -2.66
N SER A 102 -2.76 2.33 -3.71
CA SER A 102 -1.39 2.80 -3.58
C SER A 102 -1.48 4.18 -2.95
N LEU A 103 -0.99 4.30 -1.71
CA LEU A 103 -0.91 5.56 -1.01
C LEU A 103 0.47 6.16 -1.24
N LEU A 104 0.53 7.30 -1.93
CA LEU A 104 1.66 8.23 -1.82
C LEU A 104 1.46 9.04 -0.54
N LEU A 105 2.13 8.63 0.53
CA LEU A 105 2.19 9.38 1.77
C LEU A 105 3.51 10.20 1.74
N LEU A 106 3.42 11.48 1.42
CA LEU A 106 4.55 12.40 1.52
C LEU A 106 4.47 13.09 2.87
N ILE A 107 5.30 12.65 3.80
CA ILE A 107 5.32 13.19 5.15
C ILE A 107 6.50 14.12 5.23
N GLN A 108 6.23 15.41 5.35
CA GLN A 108 7.26 16.37 5.71
C GLN A 108 7.52 16.23 7.21
N ILE A 109 8.69 15.73 7.61
CA ILE A 109 9.03 15.57 9.02
C ILE A 109 10.18 16.49 9.36
N ASP A 110 9.95 17.31 10.39
CA ASP A 110 11.04 17.93 11.13
C ASP A 110 11.35 17.01 12.31
N ILE A 111 12.54 16.43 12.36
CA ILE A 111 13.00 15.81 13.61
C ILE A 111 13.46 16.96 14.52
N TYR A 112 13.02 16.98 15.78
CA TYR A 112 13.49 17.97 16.76
C TYR A 112 15.02 18.10 16.74
N ASN A 113 15.50 19.34 16.89
CA ASN A 113 16.89 19.63 17.26
C ASN A 113 17.22 19.05 18.64
#